data_AF-A0A9X7R4C4-F1
#
_entry.id   AF-A0A9X7R4C4-F1
#
_cell.length_a   1.000
_cell.length_b   1.000
_cell.length_c   1.000
_cell.angle_alpha   90.00
_cell.angle_beta   90.00
_cell.angle_gamma   90.00
#
_symmetry.space_group_name_H-M   'P 1'
#
loop_
_entity.id
_entity.type
_entity.pdbx_description
1 polymer ?
#
loop_
_entity_poly.entity_id
_entity_poly.type
_entity_poly.pdbx_seq_one_letter_code
_entity_poly.pdbx_strand_id
1 'polypeptide(L)'
;MTRSLFTAMLAATFLFASVGTAWATEQGSQRRQARDVRQETRQDARQTKQNCRAADQQYNAQCRQDKRQTKQQGRETARDIKY
;
A
#
# COMPACT_ATOMS: atom_id res chain seq x y z
N MET A 1 -22.85 -43.93 8.43
CA MET A 1 -22.65 -43.01 7.28
C MET A 1 -22.88 -41.55 7.64
N THR A 2 -23.96 -41.20 8.36
CA THR A 2 -24.30 -39.81 8.73
C THR A 2 -23.26 -39.09 9.60
N ARG A 3 -22.64 -39.76 10.59
CA ARG A 3 -21.55 -39.16 11.41
C ARG A 3 -20.31 -38.80 10.59
N SER A 4 -19.86 -39.68 9.69
CA SER A 4 -18.71 -39.39 8.81
C SER A 4 -18.98 -38.28 7.81
N LEU A 5 -20.21 -38.17 7.31
CA LEU A 5 -20.63 -37.06 6.44
C LEU A 5 -20.64 -35.73 7.22
N PHE A 6 -21.15 -35.73 8.45
CA PHE A 6 -21.13 -34.55 9.32
C PHE A 6 -19.70 -34.07 9.63
N THR A 7 -18.79 -34.99 9.96
CA THR A 7 -17.39 -34.64 10.22
C THR A 7 -16.68 -34.12 8.97
N ALA A 8 -16.96 -34.69 7.79
CA ALA A 8 -16.41 -34.20 6.54
C ALA A 8 -16.91 -32.79 6.18
N MET A 9 -18.21 -32.53 6.43
CA MET A 9 -18.80 -31.21 6.20
C MET A 9 -18.20 -30.15 7.12
N LEU A 10 -18.03 -30.45 8.41
CA LEU A 10 -17.37 -29.56 9.36
C LEU A 10 -15.91 -29.26 8.96
N ALA A 11 -15.14 -30.29 8.61
CA ALA A 11 -13.77 -30.12 8.14
C ALA A 11 -13.69 -29.24 6.88
N ALA A 12 -14.59 -29.44 5.92
CA ALA A 12 -14.67 -28.61 4.73
C ALA A 12 -14.99 -27.14 5.08
N THR A 13 -15.97 -26.88 5.96
CA THR A 13 -16.29 -25.51 6.38
C THR A 13 -15.12 -24.81 7.08
N PHE A 14 -14.36 -25.55 7.90
CA PHE A 14 -13.19 -25.01 8.58
C PHE A 14 -12.06 -24.66 7.59
N LEU A 15 -11.83 -25.52 6.59
CA LEU A 15 -10.87 -25.25 5.49
C LEU A 15 -11.27 -24.04 4.65
N PHE A 16 -12.54 -23.90 4.29
CA PHE A 16 -13.01 -22.73 3.54
C PHE A 16 -12.87 -21.44 4.37
N ALA A 17 -13.21 -21.48 5.66
CA ALA A 17 -13.05 -20.34 6.54
C ALA A 17 -11.58 -19.92 6.70
N SER A 18 -10.66 -20.87 6.87
CA SER A 18 -9.24 -20.56 7.04
C SER A 18 -8.63 -19.89 5.81
N VAL A 19 -8.97 -20.37 4.60
CA VAL A 19 -8.58 -19.72 3.35
C VAL A 19 -9.10 -18.27 3.32
N GLY A 20 -10.38 -18.04 3.62
CA GLY A 20 -10.94 -16.68 3.65
C GLY A 20 -10.18 -15.71 4.57
N THR A 21 -9.76 -16.18 5.75
CA THR A 21 -8.98 -15.37 6.70
C THR A 21 -7.57 -15.05 6.21
N ALA A 22 -6.91 -15.97 5.50
CA ALA A 22 -5.59 -15.75 4.92
C ALA A 22 -5.62 -14.65 3.85
N TRP A 23 -6.57 -14.72 2.92
CA TRP A 23 -6.77 -13.70 1.88
C TRP A 23 -7.08 -12.32 2.46
N ALA A 24 -7.94 -12.25 3.48
CA ALA A 24 -8.26 -11.00 4.16
C ALA A 24 -7.03 -10.38 4.85
N THR A 25 -6.14 -11.21 5.40
CA THR A 25 -4.91 -10.76 6.07
C THR A 25 -3.91 -10.20 5.04
N GLU A 26 -3.74 -10.90 3.91
CA GLU A 26 -2.88 -10.45 2.82
C GLU A 26 -3.37 -9.14 2.19
N GLN A 27 -4.67 -9.04 1.91
CA GLN A 27 -5.24 -7.79 1.41
C GLN A 27 -5.09 -6.65 2.43
N GLY A 28 -5.20 -6.96 3.73
CA GLY A 28 -4.94 -6.02 4.81
C GLY A 28 -3.50 -5.51 4.85
N SER A 29 -2.52 -6.40 4.65
CA SER A 29 -1.09 -6.03 4.64
C SER A 29 -0.75 -5.15 3.43
N GLN A 30 -1.26 -5.50 2.24
CA GLN A 30 -1.07 -4.72 1.02
C GLN A 30 -1.64 -3.29 1.16
N ARG A 31 -2.82 -3.12 1.76
CA ARG A 31 -3.40 -1.80 2.05
C ARG A 31 -2.55 -0.97 3.02
N ARG A 32 -1.90 -1.60 4.00
CA ARG A 32 -0.98 -0.92 4.93
C ARG A 32 0.28 -0.48 4.19
N GLN A 33 0.90 -1.39 3.44
CA GLN A 33 2.09 -1.09 2.63
C GLN A 33 1.84 0.07 1.66
N ALA A 34 0.70 0.09 0.96
CA ALA A 34 0.32 1.19 0.08
C ALA A 34 0.15 2.53 0.82
N ARG A 35 -0.28 2.51 2.10
CA ARG A 35 -0.34 3.72 2.94
C ARG A 35 1.06 4.17 3.34
N ASP A 36 1.94 3.24 3.70
CA ASP A 36 3.30 3.54 4.14
C ASP A 36 4.11 4.21 3.01
N VAL A 37 4.05 3.67 1.79
CA VAL A 37 4.63 4.31 0.59
C VAL A 37 4.12 5.73 0.43
N ARG A 38 2.80 5.96 0.55
CA ARG A 38 2.23 7.32 0.43
C ARG A 38 2.71 8.25 1.54
N GLN A 39 3.00 7.75 2.74
CA GLN A 39 3.48 8.57 3.84
C GLN A 39 4.97 8.91 3.69
N GLU A 40 5.78 7.93 3.34
CA GLU A 40 7.21 8.10 3.04
C GLU A 40 7.39 9.11 1.91
N THR A 41 6.73 8.90 0.76
CA THR A 41 6.84 9.84 -0.37
C THR A 41 6.33 11.25 -0.03
N ARG A 42 5.40 11.41 0.93
CA ARG A 42 5.00 12.75 1.40
C ARG A 42 6.11 13.44 2.19
N GLN A 43 6.90 12.68 2.96
CA GLN A 43 8.06 13.20 3.66
C GLN A 43 9.16 13.55 2.65
N ASP A 44 9.47 12.64 1.73
CA ASP A 44 10.46 12.88 0.68
C ASP A 44 10.11 14.09 -0.17
N ALA A 45 8.87 14.22 -0.62
CA ALA A 45 8.45 15.37 -1.42
C ALA A 45 8.53 16.70 -0.64
N ARG A 46 8.50 16.69 0.69
CA ARG A 46 8.80 17.90 1.50
C ARG A 46 10.30 18.14 1.53
N GLN A 47 11.11 17.10 1.72
CA GLN A 47 12.57 17.19 1.71
C GLN A 47 13.11 17.65 0.36
N THR A 48 12.67 17.06 -0.76
CA THR A 48 13.01 17.48 -2.13
C THR A 48 12.75 18.96 -2.33
N LYS A 49 11.61 19.47 -1.84
CA LYS A 49 11.30 20.90 -1.94
C LYS A 49 12.22 21.77 -1.09
N GLN A 50 12.58 21.34 0.12
CA GLN A 50 13.52 22.06 0.97
C GLN A 50 14.92 22.10 0.35
N ASN A 51 15.40 20.95 -0.15
CA ASN A 51 16.68 20.83 -0.84
C ASN A 51 16.72 21.72 -2.10
N CYS A 52 15.68 21.70 -2.93
CA CYS A 52 15.57 22.54 -4.11
C CYS A 52 15.67 24.04 -3.78
N ARG A 53 15.00 24.47 -2.70
CA ARG A 53 15.09 25.87 -2.21
C ARG A 53 16.45 26.21 -1.64
N ALA A 54 17.05 25.30 -0.88
CA ALA A 54 18.34 25.52 -0.22
C ALA A 54 19.49 25.56 -1.23
N ALA A 55 19.36 24.85 -2.35
CA ALA A 55 20.39 24.80 -3.38
C ALA A 55 20.43 26.06 -4.27
N ASP A 56 19.50 27.01 -4.11
CA ASP A 56 19.32 28.20 -4.97
C ASP A 56 19.21 27.88 -6.48
N GLN A 57 19.03 26.60 -6.83
CA GLN A 57 19.16 26.13 -8.21
C GLN A 57 17.92 26.40 -9.06
N GLN A 58 16.76 26.71 -8.46
CA GLN A 58 15.52 26.87 -9.22
C GLN A 58 14.51 27.83 -8.59
N TYR A 59 13.69 28.45 -9.45
CA TYR A 59 12.55 29.28 -9.04
C TYR A 59 11.55 28.47 -8.20
N ASN A 60 10.86 29.14 -7.26
CA ASN A 60 9.85 28.54 -6.38
C ASN A 60 8.75 27.74 -7.12
N ALA A 61 8.50 28.06 -8.40
CA ALA A 61 7.57 27.32 -9.26
C ALA A 61 8.10 25.90 -9.59
N GLN A 62 9.37 25.80 -9.96
CA GLN A 62 10.02 24.53 -10.31
C GLN A 62 10.09 23.60 -9.10
N CYS A 63 10.51 24.10 -7.92
CA CYS A 63 10.48 23.30 -6.69
C CYS A 63 9.07 22.82 -6.29
N ARG A 64 8.00 23.52 -6.72
CA ARG A 64 6.62 23.05 -6.53
C ARG A 64 6.25 21.96 -7.53
N GLN A 65 6.77 22.03 -8.76
CA GLN A 65 6.59 21.00 -9.78
C GLN A 65 7.28 19.71 -9.37
N ASP A 66 8.54 19.76 -8.95
CA ASP A 66 9.31 18.58 -8.51
C ASP A 66 8.59 17.89 -7.35
N LYS A 67 8.17 18.66 -6.34
CA LYS A 67 7.35 18.15 -5.23
C LYS A 67 6.06 17.45 -5.71
N ARG A 68 5.41 17.97 -6.76
CA ARG A 68 4.21 17.33 -7.32
C ARG A 68 4.59 16.03 -8.02
N GLN A 69 5.67 16.02 -8.79
CA GLN A 69 6.16 14.83 -9.50
C GLN A 69 6.54 13.71 -8.53
N THR A 70 7.32 14.00 -7.48
CA THR A 70 7.64 13.03 -6.42
C THR A 70 6.37 12.43 -5.81
N LYS A 71 5.35 13.26 -5.53
CA LYS A 71 4.06 12.77 -5.02
C LYS A 71 3.29 11.89 -6.01
N GLN A 72 3.41 12.14 -7.31
CA GLN A 72 2.75 11.31 -8.32
C GLN A 72 3.43 9.94 -8.41
N GLN A 73 4.77 9.90 -8.39
CA GLN A 73 5.52 8.64 -8.36
C GLN A 73 5.08 7.76 -7.18
N GLY A 74 5.05 8.30 -5.95
CA GLY A 74 4.58 7.50 -4.80
C GLY A 74 3.10 7.10 -4.86
N ARG A 75 2.26 7.86 -5.59
CA ARG A 75 0.85 7.45 -5.84
C ARG A 75 0.77 6.32 -6.85
N GLU A 76 1.62 6.32 -7.86
CA GLU A 76 1.75 5.24 -8.84
C GLU A 76 2.28 3.98 -8.17
N THR A 77 3.40 4.08 -7.43
CA THR A 77 3.94 2.96 -6.65
C THR A 77 2.90 2.37 -5.67
N ALA A 78 2.12 3.22 -5.00
CA ALA A 78 1.06 2.76 -4.11
C ALA A 78 -0.18 2.19 -4.82
N ARG A 79 -0.33 2.37 -6.13
CA ARG A 79 -1.34 1.69 -6.96
C ARG A 79 -0.83 0.34 -7.46
N ASP A 80 0.47 0.23 -7.69
CA ASP A 80 1.12 -1.01 -8.13
C ASP A 80 1.12 -2.07 -7.03
N ILE A 81 1.03 -1.65 -5.76
CA ILE A 81 0.66 -2.52 -4.64
C ILE A 81 -0.82 -2.89 -4.80
N LYS A 82 -1.08 -3.96 -5.55
CA LYS A 82 -2.42 -4.56 -5.75
C LYS A 82 -3.00 -5.10 -4.44
N TYR A 83 -4.33 -5.14 -4.39
CA TYR A 83 -5.20 -5.70 -3.35
C TYR A 83 -6.19 -6.69 -3.94
#